data_AF-A0A8T5GLU0-F1
#
_entry.id   AF-A0A8T5GLU0-F1
#
_cell.length_a   1.000
_cell.length_b   1.000
_cell.length_c   1.000
_cell.angle_alpha   90.00
_cell.angle_beta   90.00
_cell.angle_gamma   90.00
#
_symmetry.space_group_name_H-M   'P 1'
#
loop_
_entity.id
_entity.type
_entity.pdbx_description
1 polymer ?
#
loop_
_entity_poly.entity_id
_entity_poly.type
_entity_poly.pdbx_seq_one_letter_code
_entity_poly.pdbx_strand_id
1 'polypeptide(L)'
;MSSYLGVPFINQVSTSFPKEDFVKTDFGSISVGSTTYAAAVELSIDVPGSESSNIEVVLDNVRQEPDTAYTVHENSSSQPRILNFSETVPTGAVIYVIHKGVGPYNMKPPAGSIGATELASNLQTFTTDTFTGDGSDVTFTLSDTPANADSIMVFVDGILQKVATNYALANNVVTFTSAPDTSADIEIKHMGGLRSHVRRGPDYIYDNFTGDGSDTTFTLSNTSVTTNNAFVFYNGICLKPTIDYAINSSTGVVTFTFAPANASEIMVRYQL
;
A
#
# COMPACT_ATOMS: atom_id res chain seq x y z
N MET A 1 33.59 -10.17 -20.53
CA MET A 1 32.18 -10.59 -20.47
C MET A 1 31.52 -9.80 -19.36
N SER A 2 30.47 -9.09 -19.72
CA SER A 2 29.72 -8.11 -18.93
C SER A 2 29.20 -8.69 -17.61
N SER A 3 29.46 -7.95 -16.53
CA SER A 3 28.84 -8.07 -15.22
C SER A 3 27.33 -7.88 -15.34
N TYR A 4 26.60 -8.99 -15.32
CA TYR A 4 25.14 -9.04 -15.33
C TYR A 4 24.59 -8.45 -14.02
N LEU A 5 23.96 -7.28 -14.12
CA LEU A 5 23.27 -6.55 -13.04
C LEU A 5 21.81 -6.99 -12.91
N GLY A 6 21.59 -8.29 -12.81
CA GLY A 6 20.33 -8.87 -12.36
C GLY A 6 20.65 -9.84 -11.25
N VAL A 7 19.90 -9.81 -10.14
CA VAL A 7 19.87 -10.95 -9.23
C VAL A 7 19.36 -12.12 -10.06
N PRO A 8 20.14 -13.20 -10.32
CA PRO A 8 19.55 -14.37 -10.89
C PRO A 8 18.58 -14.90 -9.84
N PHE A 9 17.28 -14.64 -10.00
CA PHE A 9 16.33 -15.57 -9.44
C PHE A 9 16.63 -16.87 -10.17
N ILE A 10 17.24 -17.82 -9.46
CA ILE A 10 17.24 -19.17 -9.95
C ILE A 10 15.75 -19.50 -10.09
N ASN A 11 15.27 -19.61 -11.32
CA ASN A 11 14.00 -20.22 -11.62
C ASN A 11 14.17 -21.72 -11.33
N GLN A 12 14.29 -22.04 -10.05
CA GLN A 12 14.20 -23.38 -9.57
C GLN A 12 12.71 -23.69 -9.65
N VAL A 13 12.25 -24.12 -10.81
CA VAL A 13 11.30 -25.24 -10.84
C VAL A 13 12.06 -26.45 -10.32
N SER A 14 12.37 -26.40 -9.03
CA SER A 14 12.89 -27.53 -8.30
C SER A 14 11.67 -28.24 -7.81
N THR A 15 11.49 -29.49 -8.26
CA THR A 15 10.65 -30.48 -7.58
C THR A 15 11.24 -30.86 -6.21
N SER A 16 12.23 -30.12 -5.71
CA SER A 16 12.73 -30.25 -4.35
C SER A 16 11.59 -29.83 -3.44
N PHE A 17 10.92 -30.80 -2.83
CA PHE A 17 10.00 -30.59 -1.73
C PHE A 17 10.84 -30.19 -0.50
N PRO A 18 10.98 -28.88 -0.18
CA PRO A 18 11.83 -28.48 0.93
C PRO A 18 11.26 -29.05 2.22
N LYS A 19 12.18 -29.48 3.09
CA LYS A 19 11.86 -30.02 4.41
C LYS A 19 12.25 -28.98 5.45
N GLU A 20 11.32 -28.67 6.33
CA GLU A 20 11.57 -27.89 7.54
C GLU A 20 11.47 -28.84 8.75
N ASP A 21 12.44 -28.74 9.66
CA ASP A 21 12.52 -29.55 10.88
C ASP A 21 12.25 -28.68 12.10
N PHE A 22 11.41 -29.16 13.01
CA PHE A 22 10.99 -28.46 14.22
C PHE A 22 11.01 -29.39 15.43
N VAL A 23 11.14 -28.78 16.61
CA VAL A 23 10.98 -29.41 17.92
C VAL A 23 9.90 -28.69 18.72
N LYS A 24 9.46 -29.28 19.83
CA LYS A 24 8.42 -28.68 20.69
C LYS A 24 8.69 -27.22 21.08
N THR A 25 9.94 -26.82 21.29
CA THR A 25 10.29 -25.45 21.72
C THR A 25 10.02 -24.39 20.66
N ASP A 26 9.88 -24.78 19.40
CA ASP A 26 9.56 -23.87 18.30
C ASP A 26 8.06 -23.54 18.26
N PHE A 27 7.23 -24.37 18.88
CA PHE A 27 5.78 -24.19 18.92
C PHE A 27 5.35 -23.36 20.13
N GLY A 28 4.66 -22.26 19.87
CA GLY A 28 4.17 -21.33 20.87
C GLY A 28 2.78 -20.82 20.56
N SER A 29 2.50 -19.59 21.01
CA SER A 29 1.30 -18.85 20.60
C SER A 29 1.71 -17.74 19.65
N ILE A 30 1.13 -17.71 18.45
CA ILE A 30 1.36 -16.66 17.45
C ILE A 30 0.07 -15.87 17.31
N SER A 31 0.15 -14.54 17.46
CA SER A 31 -1.02 -13.66 17.30
C SER A 31 -0.92 -12.85 16.01
N VAL A 32 -1.99 -12.87 15.23
CA VAL A 32 -2.14 -12.11 13.98
C VAL A 32 -3.43 -11.30 14.07
N GLY A 33 -3.30 -9.98 14.15
CA GLY A 33 -4.44 -9.10 14.43
C GLY A 33 -5.10 -9.44 15.76
N SER A 34 -6.40 -9.77 15.73
CA SER A 34 -7.18 -10.16 16.91
C SER A 34 -7.21 -11.68 17.17
N THR A 35 -6.58 -12.49 16.31
CA THR A 35 -6.63 -13.96 16.41
C THR A 35 -5.31 -14.48 16.97
N THR A 36 -5.37 -15.39 17.94
CA THR A 36 -4.21 -16.09 18.49
C THR A 36 -4.27 -17.57 18.16
N TYR A 37 -3.25 -18.07 17.48
CA TYR A 37 -3.04 -19.49 17.19
C TYR A 37 -2.14 -20.09 18.27
N ALA A 38 -2.67 -21.02 19.07
CA ALA A 38 -1.92 -21.74 20.09
C ALA A 38 -1.37 -23.06 19.53
N ALA A 39 -0.20 -23.51 20.00
CA ALA A 39 0.51 -24.64 19.39
C ALA A 39 0.86 -24.41 17.90
N ALA A 40 1.34 -23.19 17.61
CA ALA A 40 1.68 -22.75 16.28
C ALA A 40 3.17 -22.44 16.13
N VAL A 41 3.66 -22.54 14.89
CA VAL A 41 5.01 -22.15 14.47
C VAL A 41 4.93 -21.38 13.14
N GLU A 42 5.86 -20.45 12.92
CA GLU A 42 5.99 -19.77 11.64
C GLU A 42 6.99 -20.53 10.75
N LEU A 43 6.52 -21.00 9.60
CA LEU A 43 7.31 -21.63 8.55
C LEU A 43 8.19 -20.61 7.84
N SER A 44 9.37 -21.03 7.41
CA SER A 44 10.30 -20.17 6.65
C SER A 44 9.90 -20.02 5.18
N ILE A 45 9.02 -20.90 4.69
CA ILE A 45 8.57 -20.97 3.30
C ILE A 45 7.04 -20.81 3.25
N ASP A 46 6.56 -20.04 2.28
CA ASP A 46 5.13 -19.81 2.05
C ASP A 46 4.45 -21.13 1.64
N VAL A 47 3.35 -21.47 2.30
CA VAL A 47 2.45 -22.55 1.88
C VAL A 47 1.48 -22.01 0.84
N PRO A 48 1.59 -22.39 -0.44
CA PRO A 48 0.82 -21.73 -1.49
C PRO A 48 -0.69 -21.95 -1.28
N GLY A 49 -1.51 -20.91 -1.51
CA GLY A 49 -2.96 -20.96 -1.33
C GLY A 49 -3.46 -21.04 0.12
N SER A 50 -2.58 -21.06 1.13
CA SER A 50 -2.94 -21.30 2.55
C SER A 50 -3.68 -22.63 2.79
N GLU A 51 -3.61 -23.56 1.83
CA GLU A 51 -4.26 -24.86 1.90
C GLU A 51 -3.37 -25.86 2.66
N SER A 52 -3.89 -26.45 3.74
CA SER A 52 -3.15 -27.41 4.58
C SER A 52 -2.70 -28.64 3.80
N SER A 53 -3.42 -29.03 2.75
CA SER A 53 -3.07 -30.16 1.88
C SER A 53 -1.79 -29.97 1.07
N ASN A 54 -1.27 -28.73 0.97
CA ASN A 54 -0.05 -28.41 0.23
C ASN A 54 1.22 -28.65 1.02
N ILE A 55 1.10 -29.10 2.27
CA ILE A 55 2.22 -29.57 3.08
C ILE A 55 1.93 -30.99 3.59
N GLU A 56 2.99 -31.72 3.90
CA GLU A 56 2.91 -32.95 4.69
C GLU A 56 3.60 -32.72 6.01
N VAL A 57 2.81 -32.80 7.08
CA VAL A 57 3.29 -32.66 8.44
C VAL A 57 3.42 -34.05 9.04
N VAL A 58 4.58 -34.36 9.59
CA VAL A 58 4.85 -35.59 10.32
C VAL A 58 5.30 -35.24 11.72
N LEU A 59 4.66 -35.86 12.71
CA LEU A 59 4.95 -35.74 14.14
C LEU A 59 5.36 -37.12 14.63
N ASP A 60 6.58 -37.26 15.16
CA ASP A 60 7.11 -38.53 15.70
C ASP A 60 6.94 -39.72 14.74
N ASN A 61 7.29 -39.49 13.47
CA ASN A 61 7.14 -40.43 12.35
C ASN A 61 5.70 -40.81 11.98
N VAL A 62 4.68 -40.15 12.55
CA VAL A 62 3.27 -40.30 12.21
C VAL A 62 2.81 -39.13 11.34
N ARG A 63 2.36 -39.44 10.11
CA ARG A 63 1.74 -38.44 9.23
C ARG A 63 0.46 -37.91 9.87
N GLN A 64 0.30 -36.59 9.82
CA GLN A 64 -0.85 -35.87 10.33
C GLN A 64 -1.83 -35.58 9.20
N GLU A 65 -3.13 -35.60 9.50
CA GLU A 65 -4.18 -35.30 8.53
C GLU A 65 -4.39 -33.78 8.40
N PRO A 66 -4.38 -33.21 7.18
CA PRO A 66 -4.67 -31.80 6.95
C PRO A 66 -6.09 -31.45 7.38
N ASP A 67 -6.29 -30.20 7.80
CA ASP A 67 -7.57 -29.59 8.24
C ASP A 67 -8.23 -30.23 9.48
N THR A 68 -7.69 -31.36 9.95
CA THR A 68 -8.12 -32.04 11.18
C THR A 68 -7.04 -31.94 12.26
N ALA A 69 -5.81 -32.35 11.96
CA ALA A 69 -4.69 -32.33 12.91
C ALA A 69 -3.92 -31.00 12.87
N TYR A 70 -3.90 -30.32 11.73
CA TYR A 70 -3.26 -29.02 11.56
C TYR A 70 -3.97 -28.17 10.51
N THR A 71 -3.77 -26.85 10.62
CA THR A 71 -4.27 -25.83 9.68
C THR A 71 -3.16 -24.84 9.35
N VAL A 72 -3.28 -24.15 8.21
CA VAL A 72 -2.33 -23.12 7.77
C VAL A 72 -3.02 -21.74 7.74
N HIS A 73 -2.35 -20.72 8.27
CA HIS A 73 -2.86 -19.34 8.34
C HIS A 73 -1.83 -18.31 7.89
N GLU A 74 -2.30 -17.12 7.56
CA GLU A 74 -1.45 -15.97 7.23
C GLU A 74 -0.77 -15.38 8.48
N ASN A 75 0.48 -14.95 8.34
CA ASN A 75 1.20 -14.16 9.33
C ASN A 75 0.80 -12.67 9.27
N SER A 76 1.43 -11.83 10.11
CA SER A 76 1.18 -10.37 10.15
C SER A 76 1.55 -9.63 8.85
N SER A 77 2.29 -10.27 7.95
CA SER A 77 2.66 -9.77 6.62
C SER A 77 1.81 -10.36 5.49
N SER A 78 0.69 -11.01 5.81
CA SER A 78 -0.20 -11.70 4.84
C SER A 78 0.49 -12.81 4.04
N GLN A 79 1.47 -13.49 4.66
CA GLN A 79 2.14 -14.65 4.08
C GLN A 79 1.61 -15.93 4.74
N PRO A 80 1.20 -16.95 3.98
CA PRO A 80 0.64 -18.20 4.51
C PRO A 80 1.73 -19.08 5.13
N ARG A 81 2.15 -18.75 6.35
CA ARG A 81 3.31 -19.35 7.03
C ARG A 81 3.00 -19.91 8.40
N ILE A 82 1.84 -19.63 8.99
CA ILE A 82 1.54 -20.13 10.32
C ILE A 82 1.02 -21.55 10.19
N LEU A 83 1.82 -22.53 10.62
CA LEU A 83 1.35 -23.89 10.86
C LEU A 83 0.78 -23.97 12.27
N ASN A 84 -0.49 -24.35 12.39
CA ASN A 84 -1.20 -24.43 13.67
C ASN A 84 -1.75 -25.84 13.90
N PHE A 85 -1.33 -26.50 14.97
CA PHE A 85 -1.89 -27.80 15.36
C PHE A 85 -3.23 -27.63 16.09
N SER A 86 -4.16 -28.57 15.87
CA SER A 86 -5.43 -28.58 16.62
C SER A 86 -5.26 -29.05 18.07
N GLU A 87 -4.18 -29.77 18.36
CA GLU A 87 -3.82 -30.26 19.69
C GLU A 87 -2.44 -29.78 20.14
N THR A 88 -2.17 -29.88 21.44
CA THR A 88 -0.87 -29.47 21.97
C THR A 88 0.22 -30.43 21.53
N VAL A 89 1.27 -29.92 20.89
CA VAL A 89 2.46 -30.70 20.55
C VAL A 89 3.09 -31.31 21.83
N PRO A 90 3.36 -32.62 21.88
CA PRO A 90 4.00 -33.29 23.03
C PRO A 90 5.43 -32.81 23.33
N THR A 91 5.88 -32.97 24.56
CA THR A 91 7.29 -32.71 24.93
C THR A 91 8.20 -33.77 24.32
N GLY A 92 9.28 -33.32 23.66
CA GLY A 92 10.22 -34.21 22.97
C GLY A 92 9.81 -34.60 21.54
N ALA A 93 8.68 -34.06 21.06
CA ALA A 93 8.22 -34.27 19.69
C ALA A 93 9.26 -33.84 18.65
N VAL A 94 9.47 -34.69 17.65
CA VAL A 94 10.23 -34.38 16.43
C VAL A 94 9.23 -34.18 15.30
N ILE A 95 9.23 -32.99 14.72
CA ILE A 95 8.30 -32.60 13.67
C ILE A 95 9.09 -32.29 12.42
N TYR A 96 8.59 -32.76 11.28
CA TYR A 96 9.04 -32.23 10.02
C TYR A 96 7.89 -31.95 9.08
N VAL A 97 8.07 -30.89 8.29
CA VAL A 97 7.11 -30.39 7.31
C VAL A 97 7.76 -30.51 5.95
N ILE A 98 7.14 -31.26 5.05
CA ILE A 98 7.54 -31.36 3.65
C ILE A 98 6.57 -30.50 2.84
N HIS A 99 7.08 -29.45 2.20
CA HIS A 99 6.25 -28.65 1.31
C HIS A 99 6.03 -29.39 0.01
N LYS A 100 4.78 -29.75 -0.27
CA LYS A 100 4.36 -30.41 -1.50
C LYS A 100 4.04 -29.34 -2.53
N GLY A 101 5.08 -28.84 -3.19
CA GLY A 101 4.94 -27.81 -4.22
C GLY A 101 3.98 -28.22 -5.33
N VAL A 102 2.75 -27.70 -5.31
CA VAL A 102 2.17 -26.71 -6.22
C VAL A 102 0.75 -26.38 -5.73
N GLY A 103 0.61 -25.50 -4.74
CA GLY A 103 -0.68 -24.84 -4.55
C GLY A 103 -0.89 -23.83 -5.68
N PRO A 104 -2.15 -23.55 -6.06
CA PRO A 104 -2.45 -22.64 -7.14
C PRO A 104 -1.74 -21.32 -6.91
N TYR A 105 -1.18 -20.77 -7.99
CA TYR A 105 -0.59 -19.44 -8.02
C TYR A 105 -1.48 -18.49 -7.22
N ASN A 106 -0.92 -17.81 -6.22
CA ASN A 106 -1.53 -16.58 -5.74
C ASN A 106 -1.60 -15.69 -6.98
N MET A 107 -2.80 -15.58 -7.55
CA MET A 107 -3.09 -14.68 -8.64
C MET A 107 -2.96 -13.30 -8.05
N LYS A 108 -1.72 -12.78 -8.05
CA LYS A 108 -1.52 -11.38 -8.38
C LYS A 108 -2.49 -11.12 -9.55
N PRO A 109 -3.48 -10.22 -9.40
CA PRO A 109 -4.49 -10.01 -10.42
C PRO A 109 -3.79 -9.85 -11.78
N PRO A 110 -4.31 -10.49 -12.85
CA PRO A 110 -3.72 -10.45 -14.18
C PRO A 110 -3.31 -9.02 -14.54
N ALA A 111 -2.21 -8.83 -15.26
CA ALA A 111 -1.80 -7.49 -15.69
C ALA A 111 -2.98 -6.77 -16.37
N GLY A 112 -3.47 -5.68 -15.77
CA GLY A 112 -4.70 -5.00 -16.17
C GLY A 112 -5.93 -5.23 -15.27
N SER A 113 -5.80 -5.96 -14.15
CA SER A 113 -6.91 -6.21 -13.21
C SER A 113 -6.76 -5.35 -11.94
N ILE A 114 -7.82 -4.63 -11.61
CA ILE A 114 -8.04 -3.93 -10.33
C ILE A 114 -9.41 -4.41 -9.85
N GLY A 115 -9.47 -5.14 -8.73
CA GLY A 115 -10.73 -5.53 -8.10
C GLY A 115 -11.31 -4.38 -7.28
N ALA A 116 -12.55 -4.55 -6.79
CA ALA A 116 -13.23 -3.51 -6.01
C ALA A 116 -12.44 -3.12 -4.74
N THR A 117 -11.74 -4.07 -4.12
CA THR A 117 -10.95 -3.87 -2.89
C THR A 117 -9.67 -3.04 -3.14
N GLU A 118 -9.09 -3.13 -4.34
CA GLU A 118 -7.91 -2.36 -4.74
C GLU A 118 -8.25 -0.93 -5.19
N LEU A 119 -9.53 -0.62 -5.40
CA LEU A 119 -10.02 0.73 -5.64
C LEU A 119 -10.14 1.45 -4.29
N ALA A 120 -9.47 2.57 -4.09
CA ALA A 120 -9.68 3.37 -2.87
C ALA A 120 -11.14 3.83 -2.77
N SER A 121 -11.72 3.85 -1.56
CA SER A 121 -13.17 3.99 -1.27
C SER A 121 -13.92 5.03 -2.12
N ASN A 122 -13.34 6.22 -2.35
CA ASN A 122 -13.95 7.26 -3.19
C ASN A 122 -13.94 6.96 -4.72
N LEU A 123 -13.53 5.76 -5.13
CA LEU A 123 -13.52 5.23 -6.49
C LEU A 123 -14.51 4.06 -6.65
N GLN A 124 -15.16 3.65 -5.55
CA GLN A 124 -16.18 2.60 -5.51
C GLN A 124 -17.60 3.17 -5.44
N THR A 125 -17.74 4.50 -5.29
CA THR A 125 -19.01 5.15 -4.92
C THR A 125 -19.88 5.46 -6.14
N PHE A 126 -20.91 4.63 -6.31
CA PHE A 126 -22.07 4.87 -7.17
C PHE A 126 -23.33 4.97 -6.29
N THR A 127 -23.27 5.83 -5.28
CA THR A 127 -24.37 6.06 -4.34
C THR A 127 -25.47 6.88 -5.02
N THR A 128 -26.71 6.72 -4.54
CA THR A 128 -27.86 7.52 -4.95
C THR A 128 -28.48 8.11 -3.70
N ASP A 129 -28.49 9.43 -3.62
CA ASP A 129 -29.18 10.16 -2.57
C ASP A 129 -30.62 10.45 -3.03
N THR A 130 -31.59 10.31 -2.12
CA THR A 130 -33.00 10.63 -2.39
C THR A 130 -33.52 11.62 -1.36
N PHE A 131 -34.28 12.61 -1.82
CA PHE A 131 -34.90 13.64 -0.99
C PHE A 131 -36.33 13.91 -1.47
N THR A 132 -37.13 14.56 -0.63
CA THR A 132 -38.47 15.00 -0.99
C THR A 132 -38.55 16.51 -0.84
N GLY A 133 -39.00 17.19 -1.90
CA GLY A 133 -39.23 18.63 -1.87
C GLY A 133 -40.36 19.01 -0.91
N ASP A 134 -40.21 20.14 -0.23
CA ASP A 134 -41.23 20.71 0.68
C ASP A 134 -41.89 21.98 0.09
N GLY A 135 -41.38 22.51 -1.02
CA GLY A 135 -41.82 23.77 -1.62
C GLY A 135 -41.08 25.02 -1.12
N SER A 136 -40.11 24.88 -0.20
CA SER A 136 -39.35 26.00 0.38
C SER A 136 -37.85 25.80 0.47
N ASP A 137 -37.38 24.59 0.76
CA ASP A 137 -35.97 24.28 0.87
C ASP A 137 -35.30 24.22 -0.50
N VAL A 138 -34.14 24.86 -0.59
CA VAL A 138 -33.31 24.88 -1.81
C VAL A 138 -32.00 24.13 -1.64
N THR A 139 -31.64 23.73 -0.42
CA THR A 139 -30.36 23.08 -0.11
C THR A 139 -30.55 21.66 0.37
N PHE A 140 -29.83 20.72 -0.25
CA PHE A 140 -29.87 19.29 0.08
C PHE A 140 -28.43 18.79 0.31
N THR A 141 -28.21 18.15 1.46
CA THR A 141 -26.87 17.66 1.85
C THR A 141 -26.74 16.18 1.46
N LEU A 142 -25.78 15.88 0.60
CA LEU A 142 -25.49 14.53 0.07
C LEU A 142 -24.77 13.67 1.12
N SER A 143 -24.96 12.35 1.04
CA SER A 143 -24.28 11.38 1.92
C SER A 143 -22.76 11.37 1.74
N ASP A 144 -22.30 11.69 0.52
CA ASP A 144 -20.90 11.74 0.12
C ASP A 144 -20.57 13.09 -0.53
N THR A 145 -19.30 13.50 -0.48
CA THR A 145 -18.82 14.71 -1.15
C THR A 145 -18.42 14.41 -2.60
N PRO A 146 -19.15 14.91 -3.62
CA PRO A 146 -18.75 14.71 -5.01
C PRO A 146 -17.52 15.56 -5.35
N ALA A 147 -16.76 15.15 -6.36
CA ALA A 147 -15.55 15.86 -6.78
C ALA A 147 -15.86 17.24 -7.39
N ASN A 148 -16.96 17.33 -8.13
CA ASN A 148 -17.50 18.55 -8.73
C ASN A 148 -18.95 18.31 -9.18
N ALA A 149 -19.63 19.36 -9.61
CA ALA A 149 -21.02 19.29 -10.03
C ALA A 149 -21.27 18.43 -11.30
N ASP A 150 -20.24 18.20 -12.13
CA ASP A 150 -20.32 17.32 -13.31
C ASP A 150 -20.21 15.83 -12.96
N SER A 151 -19.81 15.52 -11.71
CA SER A 151 -19.73 14.14 -11.21
C SER A 151 -21.04 13.62 -10.60
N ILE A 152 -22.11 14.42 -10.66
CA ILE A 152 -23.45 14.04 -10.21
C ILE A 152 -24.49 14.30 -11.29
N MET A 153 -25.55 13.48 -11.31
CA MET A 153 -26.77 13.77 -12.07
C MET A 153 -27.92 13.99 -11.08
N VAL A 154 -28.59 15.14 -11.21
CA VAL A 154 -29.69 15.55 -10.34
C VAL A 154 -31.00 15.45 -11.11
N PHE A 155 -31.98 14.72 -10.57
CA PHE A 155 -33.32 14.57 -11.11
C PHE A 155 -34.35 15.11 -10.13
N VAL A 156 -35.39 15.76 -10.65
CA VAL A 156 -36.59 16.16 -9.90
C VAL A 156 -37.80 15.61 -10.65
N ASP A 157 -38.59 14.75 -10.02
CA ASP A 157 -39.68 13.97 -10.64
C ASP A 157 -39.24 13.23 -11.92
N GLY A 158 -38.00 12.73 -11.93
CA GLY A 158 -37.38 12.05 -13.07
C GLY A 158 -36.87 12.99 -14.19
N ILE A 159 -37.00 14.31 -14.04
CA ILE A 159 -36.49 15.30 -15.00
C ILE A 159 -35.06 15.71 -14.62
N LEU A 160 -34.12 15.51 -15.56
CA LEU A 160 -32.72 15.90 -15.39
C LEU A 160 -32.57 17.42 -15.28
N GLN A 161 -31.89 17.86 -14.22
CA GLN A 161 -31.57 19.25 -13.95
C GLN A 161 -30.17 19.60 -14.47
N LYS A 162 -29.96 20.82 -14.96
CA LYS A 162 -28.67 21.27 -15.49
C LYS A 162 -27.84 21.98 -14.41
N VAL A 163 -26.57 21.58 -14.30
CA VAL A 163 -25.58 22.29 -13.48
C VAL A 163 -25.46 23.76 -13.90
N ALA A 164 -25.26 24.63 -12.91
CA ALA A 164 -25.17 26.10 -13.01
C ALA A 164 -26.43 26.83 -13.52
N THR A 165 -27.40 26.11 -14.09
CA THR A 165 -28.69 26.69 -14.53
C THR A 165 -29.80 26.39 -13.53
N ASN A 166 -29.92 25.14 -13.08
CA ASN A 166 -30.97 24.68 -12.18
C ASN A 166 -30.43 24.42 -10.76
N TYR A 167 -29.18 23.99 -10.63
CA TYR A 167 -28.53 23.75 -9.34
C TYR A 167 -27.03 24.09 -9.38
N ALA A 168 -26.44 24.28 -8.20
CA ALA A 168 -25.00 24.37 -7.98
C ALA A 168 -24.58 23.37 -6.88
N LEU A 169 -23.31 22.97 -6.88
CA LEU A 169 -22.72 22.11 -5.85
C LEU A 169 -21.59 22.85 -5.14
N ALA A 170 -21.61 22.84 -3.82
CA ALA A 170 -20.49 23.26 -2.98
C ALA A 170 -20.25 22.21 -1.89
N ASN A 171 -19.03 21.67 -1.82
CA ASN A 171 -18.72 20.50 -1.00
C ASN A 171 -19.72 19.36 -1.28
N ASN A 172 -20.44 18.89 -0.26
CA ASN A 172 -21.50 17.90 -0.35
C ASN A 172 -22.91 18.50 -0.33
N VAL A 173 -23.07 19.79 -0.60
CA VAL A 173 -24.39 20.45 -0.60
C VAL A 173 -24.77 20.85 -2.01
N VAL A 174 -25.90 20.32 -2.47
CA VAL A 174 -26.56 20.75 -3.71
C VAL A 174 -27.55 21.86 -3.37
N THR A 175 -27.45 22.96 -4.12
CA THR A 175 -28.33 24.13 -3.97
C THR A 175 -29.09 24.36 -5.27
N PHE A 176 -30.41 24.22 -5.24
CA PHE A 176 -31.29 24.56 -6.36
C PHE A 176 -31.48 26.08 -6.48
N THR A 177 -31.76 26.53 -7.70
CA THR A 177 -32.07 27.94 -8.00
C THR A 177 -33.53 28.32 -7.67
N SER A 178 -34.41 27.32 -7.60
CA SER A 178 -35.80 27.43 -7.14
C SER A 178 -36.13 26.22 -6.26
N ALA A 179 -36.93 26.41 -5.21
CA ALA A 179 -37.35 25.30 -4.35
C ALA A 179 -38.12 24.26 -5.17
N PRO A 180 -37.77 22.96 -5.08
CA PRO A 180 -38.58 21.89 -5.65
C PRO A 180 -39.98 21.90 -5.04
N ASP A 181 -41.00 21.58 -5.85
CA ASP A 181 -42.40 21.58 -5.41
C ASP A 181 -42.63 20.63 -4.23
N THR A 182 -43.67 20.91 -3.43
CA THR A 182 -44.03 20.05 -2.30
C THR A 182 -44.33 18.63 -2.79
N SER A 183 -43.69 17.63 -2.19
CA SER A 183 -43.74 16.20 -2.55
C SER A 183 -43.00 15.82 -3.85
N ALA A 184 -42.24 16.71 -4.47
CA ALA A 184 -41.39 16.36 -5.61
C ALA A 184 -40.32 15.34 -5.18
N ASP A 185 -40.11 14.30 -5.99
CA ASP A 185 -39.08 13.28 -5.74
C ASP A 185 -37.74 13.74 -6.32
N ILE A 186 -36.73 13.87 -5.47
CA ILE A 186 -35.40 14.36 -5.84
C ILE A 186 -34.44 13.18 -5.77
N GLU A 187 -33.81 12.84 -6.89
CA GLU A 187 -32.84 11.75 -6.98
C GLU A 187 -31.50 12.31 -7.46
N ILE A 188 -30.44 12.07 -6.69
CA ILE A 188 -29.08 12.54 -7.00
C ILE A 188 -28.15 11.34 -7.11
N LYS A 189 -27.72 11.06 -8.34
CA LYS A 189 -26.87 9.93 -8.68
C LYS A 189 -25.41 10.35 -8.75
N HIS A 190 -24.57 9.70 -7.96
CA HIS A 190 -23.11 9.86 -8.02
C HIS A 190 -22.55 9.03 -9.17
N MET A 191 -21.83 9.67 -10.09
CA MET A 191 -21.37 9.03 -11.34
C MET A 191 -19.98 8.40 -11.25
N GLY A 192 -19.39 8.31 -10.05
CA GLY A 192 -18.03 7.80 -9.83
C GLY A 192 -16.97 8.75 -10.40
N GLY A 193 -16.16 9.36 -9.53
CA GLY A 193 -15.14 10.30 -9.98
C GLY A 193 -13.89 9.57 -10.49
N LEU A 194 -13.62 9.59 -11.80
CA LEU A 194 -12.26 9.37 -12.31
C LEU A 194 -11.34 10.38 -11.60
N ARG A 195 -10.42 9.86 -10.79
CA ARG A 195 -9.52 10.68 -9.98
C ARG A 195 -8.78 11.67 -10.86
N SER A 196 -8.73 12.90 -10.36
CA SER A 196 -7.61 13.82 -10.59
C SER A 196 -6.28 13.08 -10.55
N HIS A 197 -5.33 13.51 -11.38
CA HIS A 197 -3.98 12.96 -11.46
C HIS A 197 -3.31 13.08 -10.09
N VAL A 198 -3.22 11.98 -9.34
CA VAL A 198 -2.21 11.87 -8.28
C VAL A 198 -0.88 11.71 -9.01
N ARG A 199 -0.09 12.78 -9.08
CA ARG A 199 1.31 12.64 -9.50
C ARG A 199 1.96 11.70 -8.50
N ARG A 200 2.38 10.52 -8.94
CA ARG A 200 3.08 9.53 -8.10
C ARG A 200 4.55 9.89 -7.88
N GLY A 201 4.85 11.18 -7.73
CA GLY A 201 6.16 11.69 -7.36
C GLY A 201 5.94 12.90 -6.46
N PRO A 202 6.52 12.93 -5.24
CA PRO A 202 6.41 14.10 -4.38
C PRO A 202 7.01 15.33 -5.06
N ASP A 203 6.52 16.52 -4.73
CA ASP A 203 7.17 17.75 -5.19
C ASP A 203 8.64 17.78 -4.72
N TYR A 204 9.51 18.42 -5.49
CA TYR A 204 10.91 18.58 -5.09
C TYR A 204 10.98 19.45 -3.83
N ILE A 205 11.54 18.89 -2.77
CA ILE A 205 11.90 19.60 -1.54
C ILE A 205 13.17 20.40 -1.82
N TYR A 206 13.28 21.61 -1.24
CA TYR A 206 14.39 22.53 -1.42
C TYR A 206 15.03 22.85 -0.07
N ASP A 207 16.32 22.56 0.06
CA ASP A 207 17.16 23.00 1.17
C ASP A 207 18.25 23.95 0.65
N ASN A 208 18.57 25.00 1.42
CA ASN A 208 19.65 25.93 1.12
C ASN A 208 20.66 26.03 2.25
N PHE A 209 21.92 26.21 1.88
CA PHE A 209 23.02 26.38 2.80
C PHE A 209 24.01 27.42 2.25
N THR A 210 24.84 27.96 3.14
CA THR A 210 25.93 28.88 2.80
C THR A 210 27.24 28.25 3.22
N GLY A 211 28.21 28.19 2.31
CA GLY A 211 29.56 27.74 2.61
C GLY A 211 30.30 28.73 3.53
N ASP A 212 31.14 28.21 4.41
CA ASP A 212 31.98 28.97 5.35
C ASP A 212 33.47 28.91 4.99
N GLY A 213 33.83 28.08 4.00
CA GLY A 213 35.21 27.80 3.59
C GLY A 213 35.90 26.69 4.38
N SER A 214 35.21 26.03 5.32
CA SER A 214 35.80 25.01 6.20
C SER A 214 34.96 23.73 6.36
N ASP A 215 33.64 23.86 6.44
CA ASP A 215 32.73 22.73 6.56
C ASP A 215 32.59 21.96 5.24
N THR A 216 32.57 20.64 5.32
CA THR A 216 32.33 19.75 4.16
C THR A 216 31.00 19.01 4.25
N THR A 217 30.23 19.23 5.32
CA THR A 217 28.99 18.48 5.59
C THR A 217 27.83 19.40 5.91
N PHE A 218 26.67 19.12 5.33
CA PHE A 218 25.42 19.84 5.54
C PHE A 218 24.28 18.86 5.76
N THR A 219 23.39 19.13 6.71
CA THR A 219 22.29 18.22 7.06
C THR A 219 21.01 18.69 6.37
N LEU A 220 20.40 17.82 5.54
CA LEU A 220 19.11 18.08 4.89
C LEU A 220 17.97 18.07 5.90
N SER A 221 16.86 18.72 5.54
CA SER A 221 15.65 18.75 6.35
C SER A 221 14.94 17.39 6.47
N ASN A 222 15.26 16.44 5.59
CA ASN A 222 14.72 15.08 5.62
C ASN A 222 15.81 14.00 5.62
N THR A 223 15.52 12.90 6.31
CA THR A 223 16.23 11.64 6.16
C THR A 223 15.64 10.85 4.98
N SER A 224 16.24 9.72 4.61
CA SER A 224 15.86 8.87 3.46
C SER A 224 16.16 9.42 2.06
N VAL A 225 16.83 10.57 1.95
CA VAL A 225 17.31 11.09 0.67
C VAL A 225 18.53 10.29 0.20
N THR A 226 18.43 9.65 -0.98
CA THR A 226 19.59 8.97 -1.58
C THR A 226 20.39 9.93 -2.45
N THR A 227 21.70 9.72 -2.57
CA THR A 227 22.60 10.58 -3.36
C THR A 227 22.12 10.78 -4.81
N ASN A 228 21.48 9.78 -5.42
CA ASN A 228 21.00 9.87 -6.80
C ASN A 228 19.61 10.51 -6.92
N ASN A 229 18.87 10.65 -5.82
CA ASN A 229 17.55 11.31 -5.80
C ASN A 229 17.66 12.80 -5.46
N ALA A 230 18.87 13.31 -5.24
CA ALA A 230 19.12 14.72 -4.99
C ALA A 230 19.91 15.34 -6.14
N PHE A 231 19.64 16.61 -6.41
CA PHE A 231 20.47 17.49 -7.22
C PHE A 231 21.07 18.55 -6.31
N VAL A 232 22.39 18.54 -6.19
CA VAL A 232 23.16 19.53 -5.42
C VAL A 232 23.79 20.52 -6.37
N PHE A 233 23.57 21.81 -6.10
CA PHE A 233 24.12 22.93 -6.85
C PHE A 233 25.03 23.75 -5.95
N TYR A 234 26.18 24.15 -6.49
CA TYR A 234 27.14 25.03 -5.85
C TYR A 234 27.32 26.28 -6.73
N ASN A 235 26.92 27.46 -6.23
CA ASN A 235 26.85 28.71 -7.01
C ASN A 235 26.16 28.52 -8.38
N GLY A 236 25.08 27.74 -8.41
CA GLY A 236 24.31 27.43 -9.62
C GLY A 236 24.88 26.31 -10.51
N ILE A 237 26.08 25.80 -10.23
CA ILE A 237 26.68 24.67 -10.95
C ILE A 237 26.20 23.36 -10.34
N CYS A 238 25.56 22.51 -11.14
CA CYS A 238 25.17 21.17 -10.71
C CYS A 238 26.41 20.29 -10.51
N LEU A 239 26.52 19.69 -9.33
CA LEU A 239 27.58 18.76 -8.96
C LEU A 239 27.22 17.32 -9.35
N LYS A 240 28.22 16.47 -9.53
CA LYS A 240 28.04 15.05 -9.87
C LYS A 240 27.83 14.20 -8.61
N PRO A 241 26.70 13.47 -8.51
CA PRO A 241 26.49 12.47 -7.46
C PRO A 241 27.67 11.50 -7.37
N THR A 242 28.07 11.11 -6.16
CA THR A 242 29.14 10.15 -5.83
C THR A 242 30.58 10.58 -6.18
N ILE A 243 30.75 11.63 -6.99
CA ILE A 243 32.06 12.18 -7.35
C ILE A 243 32.34 13.46 -6.58
N ASP A 244 31.40 14.41 -6.61
CA ASP A 244 31.56 15.72 -5.99
C ASP A 244 30.88 15.78 -4.61
N TYR A 245 29.83 14.95 -4.40
CA TYR A 245 29.14 14.82 -3.12
C TYR A 245 28.54 13.43 -2.92
N ALA A 246 28.28 13.07 -1.67
CA ALA A 246 27.53 11.87 -1.26
C ALA A 246 26.51 12.21 -0.18
N ILE A 247 25.37 11.51 -0.14
CA ILE A 247 24.34 11.69 0.88
C ILE A 247 24.18 10.41 1.67
N ASN A 248 24.26 10.51 3.00
CA ASN A 248 23.89 9.41 3.89
C ASN A 248 22.37 9.37 4.02
N SER A 249 21.74 8.38 3.38
CA SER A 249 20.29 8.24 3.37
C SER A 249 19.68 7.97 4.75
N SER A 250 20.44 7.50 5.73
CA SER A 250 19.92 7.29 7.09
C SER A 250 19.91 8.57 7.92
N THR A 251 20.87 9.47 7.69
CA THR A 251 21.05 10.69 8.49
C THR A 251 20.67 11.97 7.75
N GLY A 252 20.45 11.93 6.44
CA GLY A 252 20.20 13.12 5.62
C GLY A 252 21.43 14.02 5.45
N VAL A 253 22.63 13.57 5.84
CA VAL A 253 23.85 14.37 5.75
C VAL A 253 24.43 14.29 4.34
N VAL A 254 24.55 15.44 3.69
CA VAL A 254 25.30 15.64 2.44
C VAL A 254 26.76 15.92 2.80
N THR A 255 27.69 15.17 2.21
CA THR A 255 29.14 15.37 2.33
C THR A 255 29.73 15.73 0.97
N PHE A 256 30.42 16.86 0.90
CA PHE A 256 31.15 17.33 -0.27
C PHE A 256 32.60 16.82 -0.24
N THR A 257 33.23 16.65 -1.40
CA THR A 257 34.65 16.30 -1.49
C THR A 257 35.59 17.51 -1.31
N PHE A 258 35.03 18.70 -1.20
CA PHE A 258 35.73 19.96 -0.94
C PHE A 258 34.93 20.78 0.08
N ALA A 259 35.59 21.73 0.76
CA ALA A 259 34.91 22.72 1.59
C ALA A 259 34.36 23.84 0.70
N PRO A 260 33.02 24.03 0.60
CA PRO A 260 32.42 25.13 -0.14
C PRO A 260 32.98 26.47 0.36
N ALA A 261 33.43 27.34 -0.55
CA ALA A 261 34.07 28.60 -0.17
C ALA A 261 33.13 29.51 0.65
N ASN A 262 33.73 30.39 1.46
CA ASN A 262 32.96 31.32 2.30
C ASN A 262 31.99 32.16 1.45
N ALA A 263 30.74 32.24 1.90
CA ALA A 263 29.61 32.90 1.25
C ALA A 263 29.13 32.27 -0.07
N SER A 264 29.62 31.09 -0.46
CA SER A 264 29.07 30.37 -1.62
C SER A 264 27.68 29.80 -1.32
N GLU A 265 26.79 29.86 -2.31
CA GLU A 265 25.44 29.32 -2.23
C GLU A 265 25.45 27.82 -2.53
N ILE A 266 24.78 27.05 -1.66
CA ILE A 266 24.53 25.63 -1.85
C ILE A 266 23.01 25.44 -1.90
N MET A 267 22.52 24.86 -2.99
CA MET A 267 21.13 24.48 -3.15
C MET A 267 21.05 22.96 -3.30
N VAL A 268 20.15 22.33 -2.54
CA VAL A 268 19.85 20.91 -2.70
C VAL A 268 18.36 20.75 -3.02
N ARG A 269 18.06 20.01 -4.09
CA ARG A 269 16.67 19.66 -4.47
C ARG A 269 16.51 18.16 -4.53
N TYR A 270 15.50 17.61 -3.87
CA TYR A 270 15.30 16.16 -3.82
C TYR A 270 13.83 15.76 -3.70
N GLN A 271 13.55 14.51 -4.05
CA GLN A 271 12.24 13.85 -3.88
C GLN A 271 12.41 12.66 -2.92
N LEU A 272 11.36 12.40 -2.11
CA LEU A 272 11.29 11.27 -1.17
C LEU A 272 10.63 10.03 -1.77
#